data_AF-A0A2U3LS63-F1
#
_entry.id   AF-A0A2U3LS63-F1
#
_cell.length_a   1.000
_cell.length_b   1.000
_cell.length_c   1.000
_cell.angle_alpha   90.00
_cell.angle_beta   90.00
_cell.angle_gamma   90.00
#
_symmetry.space_group_name_H-M   'P 1'
#
loop_
_entity.id
_entity.type
_entity.pdbx_description
1 polymer ?
#
loop_
_entity_poly.entity_id
_entity_poly.type
_entity_poly.pdbx_seq_one_letter_code
_entity_poly.pdbx_strand_id
1 'polypeptide(L)' 'MEIQQNVEYLLSVHYLKKLREQGFITYEQYDEIDRLNRASFLRGNGRKSA' A
#
# COMPACT_ATOMS: atom_id res chain seq x y z
N MET A 1 -5.49 12.18 -11.93
CA MET A 1 -4.73 10.95 -11.67
C MET A 1 -4.27 10.81 -10.21
N GLU A 2 -3.86 11.88 -9.51
CA GLU A 2 -3.50 11.78 -8.08
C GLU A 2 -4.61 11.25 -7.16
N ILE A 3 -5.87 11.65 -7.40
CA ILE A 3 -7.00 11.20 -6.58
C ILE A 3 -7.19 9.68 -6.67
N GLN A 4 -6.95 9.07 -7.84
CA GLN A 4 -7.13 7.62 -8.04
C GLN A 4 -6.04 6.80 -7.34
N GLN A 5 -4.77 7.24 -7.38
CA GLN A 5 -3.66 6.58 -6.67
C GLN A 5 -3.86 6.58 -5.15
N ASN A 6 -4.46 7.66 -4.61
CA ASN A 6 -4.82 7.71 -3.20
C ASN A 6 -5.91 6.69 -2.82
N VAL A 7 -6.90 6.46 -3.69
CA VAL A 7 -7.96 5.47 -3.42
C VAL A 7 -7.41 4.04 -3.47
N GLU A 8 -6.56 3.71 -4.44
CA GLU A 8 -5.94 2.38 -4.56
C GLU A 8 -5.05 2.06 -3.34
N TYR A 9 -4.28 3.03 -2.86
CA TYR A 9 -3.49 2.87 -1.64
C TYR A 9 -4.40 2.62 -0.42
N LEU A 10 -5.46 3.41 -0.26
CA LEU A 10 -6.40 3.25 0.86
C LEU A 10 -7.09 1.88 0.85
N LEU A 11 -7.47 1.37 -0.33
CA LEU A 11 -8.03 0.03 -0.50
C LEU A 11 -7.00 -1.04 -0.13
N SER A 12 -5.75 -0.89 -0.57
CA SER A 12 -4.66 -1.82 -0.23
C SER A 12 -4.44 -1.91 1.29
N VAL A 13 -4.37 -0.76 1.97
CA VAL A 13 -4.27 -0.70 3.45
C VAL A 13 -5.49 -1.33 4.12
N HIS A 14 -6.68 -1.10 3.60
CA HIS A 14 -7.90 -1.70 4.14
C HIS A 14 -7.85 -3.24 4.11
N TYR A 15 -7.47 -3.83 2.98
CA TYR A 15 -7.34 -5.28 2.87
C TYR A 15 -6.23 -5.85 3.78
N LEU A 16 -5.09 -5.17 3.88
CA LEU A 16 -4.00 -5.60 4.78
C LEU A 16 -4.44 -5.64 6.25
N LYS A 17 -5.23 -4.66 6.69
CA LYS A 17 -5.79 -4.67 8.04
C LYS A 17 -6.69 -5.89 8.27
N LYS A 18 -7.51 -6.26 7.29
CA LYS A 18 -8.39 -7.44 7.38
C LYS A 18 -7.61 -8.75 7.46
N LEU A 19 -6.56 -8.90 6.66
CA LEU A 19 -5.68 -10.07 6.71
C LEU A 19 -5.01 -10.21 8.08
N ARG A 20 -4.58 -9.09 8.67
CA ARG A 20 -3.99 -9.09 10.02
C ARG A 20 -5.03 -9.42 11.11
N GLU A 21 -6.22 -8.82 11.04
CA GLU A 21 -7.33 -9.08 11.96
C GLU A 21 -7.74 -10.56 11.96
N GLN A 22 -7.66 -11.22 10.80
CA GLN A 22 -7.95 -12.65 10.64
C GLN A 22 -6.76 -13.57 11.00
N GLY A 23 -5.59 -13.01 11.32
CA GLY A 23 -4.40 -13.77 11.68
C GLY A 23 -3.67 -14.41 10.50
N PHE A 24 -3.97 -14.02 9.26
CA PHE A 24 -3.25 -14.51 8.07
C PHE A 24 -1.83 -13.94 7.94
N ILE A 25 -1.60 -12.76 8.51
CA ILE A 25 -0.30 -12.09 8.53
C ILE A 25 -0.01 -11.53 9.92
N THR A 26 1.27 -11.48 10.28
CA THR A 26 1.71 -10.85 11.53
C THR A 26 1.74 -9.32 11.42
N TYR A 27 1.99 -8.65 12.55
CA TYR A 27 2.17 -7.20 12.57
C TYR A 27 3.40 -6.78 11.76
N GLU A 28 4.50 -7.53 11.85
CA GLU A 28 5.75 -7.27 11.13
C GLU A 28 5.55 -7.40 9.62
N GLN A 29 4.83 -8.45 9.18
CA GLN A 29 4.48 -8.64 7.78
C GLN A 29 3.56 -7.52 7.27
N TYR A 30 2.60 -7.08 8.07
CA TYR A 30 1.76 -5.92 7.75
C TYR A 30 2.62 -4.66 7.52
N ASP A 31 3.57 -4.38 8.43
CA ASP A 31 4.40 -3.17 8.37
C ASP A 31 5.32 -3.18 7.14
N GLU A 32 5.93 -4.34 6.84
CA GLU A 32 6.79 -4.48 5.66
C GLU A 32 6.00 -4.26 4.36
N ILE A 33 4.78 -4.83 4.26
CA ILE A 33 3.95 -4.67 3.06
C ILE A 33 3.43 -3.22 2.94
N ASP A 34 2.99 -2.57 4.01
CA ASP A 34 2.56 -1.16 3.96
C ASP A 34 3.71 -0.25 3.51
N ARG A 35 4.94 -0.50 3.99
CA ARG A 35 6.14 0.24 3.57
C ARG A 35 6.40 0.09 2.07
N LEU A 36 6.29 -1.13 1.52
CA LEU A 36 6.45 -1.39 0.09
C LEU A 36 5.34 -0.74 -0.74
N ASN A 37 4.09 -0.82 -0.27
CA ASN A 37 2.95 -0.18 -0.91
C ASN A 37 3.14 1.34 -0.98
N ARG A 38 3.48 2.00 0.14
CA ARG A 38 3.78 3.44 0.14
C ARG A 38 4.84 3.79 -0.89
N ALA A 39 5.93 3.02 -0.96
CA ALA A 39 6.98 3.26 -1.94
C ALA A 39 6.47 3.09 -3.37
N SER A 40 5.63 2.10 -3.66
CA SER A 40 5.06 1.85 -4.99
C SER A 40 4.06 2.94 -5.41
N PHE A 41 3.06 3.22 -4.57
CA PHE A 41 2.00 4.20 -4.85
C PHE A 41 2.53 5.65 -4.89
N LEU A 42 3.48 6.01 -4.01
CA LEU A 42 4.05 7.36 -4.00
C LEU A 42 5.14 7.57 -5.06
N ARG A 43 5.87 6.52 -5.49
CA ARG A 43 6.84 6.63 -6.61
C ARG A 43 6.16 6.65 -7.97
N GLY A 44 4.88 6.31 -8.08
CA GLY A 44 4.08 6.43 -9.31
C GLY A 44 4.04 7.85 -9.91
N ASN A 45 4.40 8.88 -9.14
CA ASN A 45 4.51 10.26 -9.61
C ASN A 45 5.93 10.70 -10.03
N GLY A 46 6.93 9.80 -9.94
CA GLY A 46 8.36 10.15 -10.10
C GLY A 46 9.03 9.72 -11.41
N ARG A 47 8.40 8.88 -12.24
CA ARG A 47 8.96 8.53 -13.56
C ARG A 47 8.45 9.48 -14.64
N LYS A 48 8.99 10.71 -14.66
CA LYS A 48 9.16 11.39 -15.94
C LYS A 48 10.22 10.61 -16.70
N SER A 49 9.82 10.07 -17.84
CA SER A 49 10.68 9.51 -18.87
C SER A 49 11.91 10.38 -19.05
N ALA A 50 13.09 9.78 -18.92
CA ALA A 50 14.35 10.30 -19.45
C ALA A 50 14.78 9.39 -20.59
#